data_AF-A0A7K1GNG1-F1
#
_entry.id   AF-A0A7K1GNG1-F1
#
_cell.length_a   1.000
_cell.length_b   1.000
_cell.length_c   1.000
_cell.angle_alpha   90.00
_cell.angle_beta   90.00
_cell.angle_gamma   90.00
#
_symmetry.space_group_name_H-M   'P 1'
#
loop_
_entity.id
_entity.type
_entity.pdbx_description
1 polymer ?
#
loop_
_entity_poly.entity_id
_entity_poly.type
_entity_poly.pdbx_seq_one_letter_code
_entity_poly.pdbx_strand_id
1 'polypeptide(L)'
;MSICGTPPSAVFDISDKHCGEIVVNGEYKQGKYLDASNFITLTVTVTEPGTYELLAISKNGYYFSDNGTFPAAGSYTLMLSGTGTPSKGYTTGEAGDKLTIYLDKRRESDCHPNVFVSRAAVSYMVECATIRVPDACFIGLKLTEADKLAFTVNVTSPEYWNINTDKVNGYSFAGSGIFETTGKVEIELQAMGTPIASGKNAFTLVTNSDMANTCPAIDVEVKDISFSVDCTNAVVKGDYLQDEAATANHTVILPITVYATGVTTLKTNEVGGVYFSSGPLTLDSMGEHEIVLTANGIPTTPGVNTYILMSADGLTQSCSFDVSVAAQPVNYLLDCSKTVRHGVYSPGIAMTQENTLEVMVDVKYPGEYLIKTNEVNGVSFSATGLFESIGKQSVLLRAKGIPVDGGTYNYAISGNSSVGVNVCSQSIDFRYRTINVLGLGAGVYQPASSDQIHSSKAIVKTAANLGPKGILKVESIELVDGEGSKGVYLKNFINNNKIDVIVIGFAYGADNEVIKILADFVKNKKGVVIHAQENNPEKYKEYA
;
A
#
# COMPACT_ATOMS: atom_id res chain seq x y z
N MET A 1 48.49 -4.74 42.99
CA MET A 1 48.04 -5.45 41.77
C MET A 1 48.69 -6.83 41.80
N SER A 2 47.91 -7.88 42.00
CA SER A 2 48.40 -9.27 42.01
C SER A 2 48.63 -9.74 40.57
N ILE A 3 49.80 -10.32 40.29
CA ILE A 3 50.30 -10.73 38.96
C ILE A 3 49.89 -12.17 38.57
N CYS A 4 49.13 -12.88 39.41
CA CYS A 4 48.64 -14.22 39.07
C CYS A 4 47.31 -14.09 38.30
N GLY A 5 47.29 -14.47 37.01
CA GLY A 5 46.05 -14.60 36.26
C GLY A 5 45.08 -15.55 36.95
N THR A 6 43.78 -15.34 36.75
CA THR A 6 42.72 -16.23 37.26
C THR A 6 43.05 -17.67 36.81
N PRO A 7 43.16 -18.63 37.74
CA PRO A 7 43.44 -20.01 37.37
C PRO A 7 42.39 -20.50 36.35
N PRO A 8 42.76 -21.36 35.39
CA PRO A 8 41.80 -21.94 34.46
C PRO A 8 40.72 -22.73 35.21
N SER A 9 39.57 -22.96 34.58
CA SER A 9 38.54 -23.86 35.14
C SER A 9 39.12 -25.26 35.34
N ALA A 10 38.81 -25.87 36.48
CA ALA A 10 39.20 -27.25 36.75
C ALA A 10 38.41 -28.22 35.87
N VAL A 11 39.00 -29.37 35.54
CA VAL A 11 38.26 -30.49 34.95
C VAL A 11 38.03 -31.51 36.04
N PHE A 12 36.77 -31.75 36.39
CA PHE A 12 36.38 -32.64 37.48
C PHE A 12 35.01 -33.27 37.24
N ASP A 13 34.77 -34.44 37.82
CA ASP A 13 33.51 -35.17 37.70
C ASP A 13 33.09 -35.85 39.01
N ILE A 14 31.81 -36.23 39.08
CA ILE A 14 31.24 -37.06 40.16
C ILE A 14 31.05 -38.47 39.60
N SER A 15 31.89 -39.41 40.02
CA SER A 15 31.74 -40.82 39.63
C SER A 15 30.47 -41.45 40.21
N ASP A 16 29.96 -42.52 39.60
CA ASP A 16 28.81 -43.29 40.13
C ASP A 16 29.01 -43.73 41.59
N LYS A 17 30.24 -44.12 41.92
CA LYS A 17 30.61 -44.48 43.30
C LYS A 17 30.46 -43.28 44.24
N HIS A 18 31.03 -42.13 43.88
CA HIS A 18 30.95 -40.93 44.70
C HIS A 18 29.53 -40.37 44.78
N CYS A 19 28.70 -40.59 43.75
CA CYS A 19 27.30 -40.19 43.75
C CYS A 19 26.49 -40.92 44.84
N GLY A 20 26.75 -42.22 45.02
CA GLY A 20 26.14 -43.01 46.10
C GLY A 20 26.66 -42.68 47.50
N GLU A 21 27.76 -41.94 47.61
CA GLU A 21 28.39 -41.53 48.87
C GLU A 21 28.01 -40.11 49.31
N ILE A 22 27.15 -39.41 48.54
CA ILE A 22 26.69 -38.06 48.90
C ILE A 22 25.90 -38.12 50.22
N VAL A 23 26.30 -37.29 51.17
CA VAL A 23 25.63 -37.15 52.47
C VAL A 23 24.91 -35.82 52.52
N VAL A 24 23.63 -35.88 52.84
CA VAL A 24 22.78 -34.73 53.11
C VAL A 24 22.81 -34.46 54.60
N ASN A 25 23.31 -33.29 55.00
CA ASN A 25 23.45 -32.88 56.39
C ASN A 25 22.43 -31.79 56.76
N GLY A 26 21.96 -31.84 58.00
CA GLY A 26 20.93 -30.97 58.53
C GLY A 26 19.53 -31.53 58.39
N GLU A 27 18.61 -31.00 59.19
CA GLU A 27 17.18 -31.29 59.06
C GLU A 27 16.55 -30.28 58.10
N TYR A 28 15.94 -30.79 57.03
CA TYR A 28 15.23 -29.97 56.06
C TYR A 28 13.76 -30.00 56.42
N LYS A 29 13.15 -28.83 56.60
CA LYS A 29 11.74 -28.69 56.95
C LYS A 29 11.10 -27.69 56.00
N GLN A 30 9.94 -28.06 55.47
CA GLN A 30 9.14 -27.17 54.64
C GLN A 30 8.91 -25.83 55.36
N GLY A 31 9.08 -24.73 54.65
CA GLY A 31 8.87 -23.38 55.17
C GLY A 31 9.99 -22.83 56.06
N LYS A 32 10.95 -23.66 56.47
CA LYS A 32 12.10 -23.21 57.25
C LYS A 32 13.25 -22.81 56.32
N TYR A 33 13.75 -21.59 56.46
CA TYR A 33 14.94 -21.14 55.73
C TYR A 33 16.15 -21.99 56.13
N LEU A 34 16.96 -22.39 55.15
CA LEU A 34 18.16 -23.19 55.38
C LEU A 34 19.22 -22.38 56.15
N ASP A 35 19.75 -22.97 57.22
CA ASP A 35 20.82 -22.38 58.02
C ASP A 35 22.16 -23.10 57.78
N ALA A 36 23.21 -22.69 58.51
CA ALA A 36 24.56 -23.24 58.34
C ALA A 36 24.66 -24.76 58.62
N SER A 37 23.65 -25.38 59.24
CA SER A 37 23.59 -26.84 59.45
C SER A 37 23.07 -27.59 58.21
N ASN A 38 22.48 -26.89 57.25
CA ASN A 38 21.93 -27.47 56.02
C ASN A 38 22.96 -27.40 54.88
N PHE A 39 23.66 -28.51 54.65
CA PHE A 39 24.65 -28.63 53.58
C PHE A 39 24.69 -30.05 53.02
N ILE A 40 25.23 -30.21 51.82
CA ILE A 40 25.55 -31.53 51.27
C ILE A 40 27.06 -31.71 51.17
N THR A 41 27.55 -32.90 51.48
CA THR A 41 28.95 -33.27 51.23
C THR A 41 29.03 -34.26 50.09
N LEU A 42 29.88 -33.96 49.11
CA LEU A 42 30.08 -34.80 47.94
C LEU A 42 31.56 -34.86 47.59
N THR A 43 32.00 -35.99 47.01
CA THR A 43 33.39 -36.17 46.57
C THR A 43 33.47 -36.02 45.05
N VAL A 44 34.35 -35.14 44.58
CA VAL A 44 34.67 -35.01 43.15
C VAL A 44 36.03 -35.60 42.84
N THR A 45 36.20 -36.11 41.63
CA THR A 45 37.50 -36.52 41.07
C THR A 45 37.98 -35.44 40.11
N VAL A 46 39.09 -34.79 40.45
CA VAL A 46 39.71 -33.72 39.66
C VAL A 46 40.81 -34.30 38.78
N THR A 47 40.70 -34.11 37.47
CA THR A 47 41.71 -34.53 36.49
C THR A 47 42.64 -33.38 36.11
N GLU A 48 42.16 -32.14 36.15
CA GLU A 48 42.98 -30.94 35.91
C GLU A 48 42.74 -29.88 37.00
N PRO A 49 43.79 -29.35 37.64
CA PRO A 49 43.66 -28.32 38.68
C PRO A 49 43.13 -27.00 38.10
N GLY A 50 42.44 -26.22 38.92
CA GLY A 50 41.78 -24.99 38.48
C GLY A 50 40.75 -24.46 39.46
N THR A 51 40.06 -23.38 39.09
CA THR A 51 38.88 -22.90 39.83
C THR A 51 37.67 -23.79 39.55
N TYR A 52 36.81 -23.97 40.54
CA TYR A 52 35.52 -24.65 40.36
C TYR A 52 34.37 -23.84 40.95
N GLU A 53 33.19 -24.08 40.41
CA GLU A 53 31.92 -23.65 41.02
C GLU A 53 30.88 -24.77 40.89
N LEU A 54 30.41 -25.33 42.00
CA LEU A 54 29.35 -26.32 42.00
C LEU A 54 28.02 -25.71 42.43
N LEU A 55 26.95 -26.14 41.76
CA LEU A 55 25.59 -25.75 42.06
C LEU A 55 24.67 -26.97 41.99
N ALA A 56 23.99 -27.30 43.09
CA ALA A 56 22.96 -28.34 43.13
C ALA A 56 21.59 -27.70 43.35
N ILE A 57 20.70 -27.78 42.36
CA ILE A 57 19.41 -27.08 42.36
C ILE A 57 18.28 -28.03 42.74
N SER A 58 17.40 -27.61 43.65
CA SER A 58 16.09 -28.23 43.87
C SER A 58 15.00 -27.44 43.15
N LYS A 59 13.96 -28.13 42.65
CA LYS A 59 12.72 -27.49 42.16
C LYS A 59 11.84 -26.96 43.29
N ASN A 60 12.24 -27.17 44.54
CA ASN A 60 11.46 -26.89 45.73
C ASN A 60 11.88 -25.59 46.47
N GLY A 61 12.52 -24.65 45.78
CA GLY A 61 12.79 -23.30 46.32
C GLY A 61 14.08 -23.14 47.13
N TYR A 62 15.02 -24.09 47.02
CA TYR A 62 16.36 -23.99 47.61
C TYR A 62 17.41 -24.63 46.72
N TYR A 63 18.68 -24.32 46.96
CA TYR A 63 19.83 -24.87 46.25
C TYR A 63 21.03 -24.99 47.17
N PHE A 64 22.06 -25.72 46.74
CA PHE A 64 23.35 -25.80 47.40
C PHE A 64 24.45 -25.32 46.48
N SER A 65 25.44 -24.60 47.01
CA SER A 65 26.57 -24.16 46.20
C SER A 65 27.87 -24.14 46.98
N ASP A 66 28.97 -24.34 46.26
CA ASP A 66 30.33 -24.15 46.75
C ASP A 66 31.22 -23.65 45.60
N ASN A 67 32.26 -22.88 45.92
CA ASN A 67 33.22 -22.42 44.93
C ASN A 67 34.62 -22.33 45.54
N GLY A 68 35.64 -22.56 44.72
CA GLY A 68 37.02 -22.56 45.20
C GLY A 68 38.03 -22.94 44.12
N THR A 69 39.16 -23.48 44.54
CA THR A 69 40.26 -23.91 43.66
C THR A 69 40.78 -25.28 44.05
N PHE A 70 40.98 -26.15 43.06
CA PHE A 70 41.70 -27.41 43.23
C PHE A 70 43.19 -27.20 42.94
N PRO A 71 44.10 -27.45 43.91
CA PRO A 71 45.53 -27.21 43.72
C PRO A 71 46.24 -28.28 42.87
N ALA A 72 45.67 -29.49 42.77
CA ALA A 72 46.21 -30.61 42.00
C ALA A 72 45.10 -31.60 41.59
N ALA A 73 45.40 -32.51 40.65
CA ALA A 73 44.52 -33.65 40.37
C ALA A 73 44.41 -34.57 41.61
N GLY A 74 43.23 -35.15 41.83
CA GLY A 74 42.94 -35.98 43.00
C GLY A 74 41.46 -35.98 43.38
N SER A 75 41.12 -36.70 44.45
CA SER A 75 39.75 -36.71 45.00
C SER A 75 39.62 -35.67 46.10
N TYR A 76 38.58 -34.85 46.02
CA TYR A 76 38.30 -33.81 47.01
C TYR A 76 36.86 -33.94 47.50
N THR A 77 36.68 -33.88 48.82
CA THR A 77 35.35 -33.78 49.42
C THR A 77 35.00 -32.32 49.62
N LEU A 78 33.87 -31.90 49.06
CA LEU A 78 33.35 -30.55 49.10
C LEU A 78 32.14 -30.46 50.03
N MET A 79 31.90 -29.27 50.57
CA MET A 79 30.76 -28.97 51.42
C MET A 79 29.94 -27.84 50.79
N LEU A 80 28.85 -28.21 50.13
CA LEU A 80 27.98 -27.24 49.47
C LEU A 80 26.94 -26.74 50.46
N SER A 81 27.04 -25.44 50.78
CA SER A 81 26.13 -24.80 51.73
C SER A 81 24.76 -24.58 51.08
N GLY A 82 23.70 -24.89 51.83
CA GLY A 82 22.31 -24.71 51.40
C GLY A 82 21.84 -23.26 51.51
N THR A 83 20.96 -22.84 50.62
CA THR A 83 20.32 -21.52 50.65
C THR A 83 18.91 -21.63 50.07
N GLY A 84 17.95 -20.95 50.72
CA GLY A 84 16.55 -20.91 50.29
C GLY A 84 15.60 -21.48 51.34
N THR A 85 14.32 -21.62 50.96
CA THR A 85 13.26 -22.12 51.84
C THR A 85 12.46 -23.19 51.08
N PRO A 86 12.48 -24.46 51.54
CA PRO A 86 11.73 -25.53 50.88
C PRO A 86 10.21 -25.25 50.88
N SER A 87 9.56 -25.26 49.72
CA SER A 87 8.14 -24.91 49.57
C SER A 87 7.16 -26.08 49.81
N LYS A 88 7.62 -27.32 49.60
CA LYS A 88 6.90 -28.59 49.71
C LYS A 88 7.64 -29.51 50.68
N GLY A 89 6.92 -30.22 51.53
CA GLY A 89 7.48 -31.30 52.35
C GLY A 89 6.92 -32.66 51.94
N TYR A 90 7.57 -33.71 52.42
CA TYR A 90 7.30 -35.09 52.08
C TYR A 90 6.94 -35.92 53.31
N THR A 91 6.16 -36.97 53.09
CA THR A 91 5.82 -37.97 54.10
C THR A 91 6.97 -38.96 54.27
N THR A 92 7.14 -39.48 55.49
CA THR A 92 8.22 -40.43 55.80
C THR A 92 8.14 -41.66 54.88
N GLY A 93 9.21 -41.92 54.13
CA GLY A 93 9.31 -43.03 53.18
C GLY A 93 9.35 -42.59 51.71
N GLU A 94 9.00 -41.34 51.41
CA GLU A 94 9.18 -40.75 50.07
C GLU A 94 10.65 -40.36 49.83
N ALA A 95 11.08 -40.36 48.57
CA ALA A 95 12.47 -40.07 48.20
C ALA A 95 12.89 -38.62 48.48
N GLY A 96 11.95 -37.67 48.52
CA GLY A 96 12.21 -36.24 48.68
C GLY A 96 12.50 -35.51 47.37
N ASP A 97 13.21 -34.39 47.46
CA ASP A 97 13.58 -33.56 46.31
C ASP A 97 14.79 -34.11 45.57
N LYS A 98 14.61 -34.48 44.29
CA LYS A 98 15.71 -34.83 43.40
C LYS A 98 16.51 -33.58 43.02
N LEU A 99 17.81 -33.56 43.34
CA LEU A 99 18.72 -32.49 42.98
C LEU A 99 19.28 -32.68 41.57
N THR A 100 19.47 -31.58 40.85
CA THR A 100 20.26 -31.52 39.61
C THR A 100 21.57 -30.80 39.91
N ILE A 101 22.71 -31.48 39.71
CA ILE A 101 24.04 -30.94 40.01
C ILE A 101 24.68 -30.41 38.72
N TYR A 102 25.10 -29.15 38.76
CA TYR A 102 25.88 -28.49 37.73
C TYR A 102 27.33 -28.31 38.18
N LEU A 103 28.24 -28.78 37.35
CA LEU A 103 29.68 -28.58 37.45
C LEU A 103 30.04 -27.33 36.62
N ASP A 104 30.69 -26.36 37.26
CA ASP A 104 31.02 -25.03 36.71
C ASP A 104 29.82 -24.28 36.12
N LYS A 105 28.64 -24.44 36.74
CA LYS A 105 27.34 -23.84 36.33
C LYS A 105 26.90 -24.13 34.90
N ARG A 106 27.52 -25.08 34.20
CA ARG A 106 27.29 -25.30 32.76
C ARG A 106 27.04 -26.75 32.41
N ARG A 107 27.77 -27.67 33.03
CA ARG A 107 27.67 -29.09 32.73
C ARG A 107 26.84 -29.79 33.79
N GLU A 108 25.71 -30.35 33.39
CA GLU A 108 24.90 -31.21 34.25
C GLU A 108 25.62 -32.54 34.50
N SER A 109 25.65 -32.98 35.75
CA SER A 109 26.18 -34.28 36.16
C SER A 109 25.09 -35.35 36.09
N ASP A 110 25.46 -36.59 35.78
CA ASP A 110 24.55 -37.74 35.84
C ASP A 110 24.17 -38.11 37.31
N CYS A 111 24.80 -37.48 38.29
CA CYS A 111 24.53 -37.70 39.70
C CYS A 111 23.34 -36.88 40.22
N HIS A 112 22.33 -37.58 40.77
CA HIS A 112 21.09 -36.97 41.23
C HIS A 112 20.68 -37.46 42.64
N PRO A 113 21.31 -36.95 43.71
CA PRO A 113 20.91 -37.29 45.07
C PRO A 113 19.53 -36.70 45.40
N ASN A 114 18.83 -37.31 46.35
CA ASN A 114 17.58 -36.76 46.87
C ASN A 114 17.79 -36.16 48.26
N VAL A 115 17.07 -35.06 48.55
CA VAL A 115 17.02 -34.44 49.88
C VAL A 115 15.62 -34.62 50.45
N PHE A 116 15.52 -35.30 51.58
CA PHE A 116 14.24 -35.46 52.27
C PHE A 116 13.89 -34.19 53.05
N VAL A 117 12.82 -33.50 52.63
CA VAL A 117 12.26 -32.35 53.33
C VAL A 117 11.08 -32.80 54.17
N SER A 118 11.21 -32.74 55.49
CA SER A 118 10.10 -33.00 56.40
C SER A 118 8.96 -32.00 56.20
N ARG A 119 7.72 -32.51 56.23
CA ARG A 119 6.52 -31.68 56.11
C ARG A 119 6.38 -30.70 57.28
N ALA A 120 5.98 -29.46 56.98
CA ALA A 120 5.57 -28.52 58.00
C ALA A 120 4.25 -29.01 58.60
N ALA A 121 4.22 -29.29 59.91
CA ALA A 121 3.03 -29.74 60.62
C ALA A 121 2.07 -28.57 60.89
N VAL A 122 1.73 -27.82 59.83
CA VAL A 122 0.77 -26.73 59.88
C VAL A 122 -0.62 -27.34 59.76
N SER A 123 -1.51 -26.99 60.67
CA SER A 123 -2.90 -27.46 60.65
C SER A 123 -3.81 -26.25 60.73
N TYR A 124 -4.63 -26.08 59.70
CA TYR A 124 -5.66 -25.07 59.63
C TYR A 124 -6.79 -25.52 58.70
N MET A 125 -7.98 -24.99 58.94
CA MET A 125 -9.14 -25.17 58.06
C MET A 125 -9.48 -23.84 57.39
N VAL A 126 -9.64 -23.85 56.06
CA VAL A 126 -10.11 -22.68 55.32
C VAL A 126 -11.61 -22.52 55.56
N GLU A 127 -12.05 -21.34 56.01
CA GLU A 127 -13.47 -21.03 56.13
C GLU A 127 -14.01 -20.60 54.76
N CYS A 128 -14.33 -21.56 53.90
CA CYS A 128 -14.64 -21.32 52.49
C CYS A 128 -15.77 -20.31 52.26
N ALA A 129 -16.73 -20.21 53.18
CA ALA A 129 -17.82 -19.24 53.13
C ALA A 129 -17.36 -17.77 53.29
N THR A 130 -16.12 -17.55 53.72
CA THR A 130 -15.52 -16.21 53.90
C THR A 130 -14.70 -15.75 52.69
N ILE A 131 -14.60 -16.57 51.63
CA ILE A 131 -13.83 -16.23 50.44
C ILE A 131 -14.45 -15.06 49.72
N ARG A 132 -13.67 -13.98 49.61
CA ARG A 132 -13.95 -12.79 48.82
C ARG A 132 -13.06 -12.80 47.59
N VAL A 133 -13.68 -12.65 46.42
CA VAL A 133 -13.02 -12.59 45.11
C VAL A 133 -12.89 -11.13 44.66
N PRO A 134 -12.01 -10.81 43.68
CA PRO A 134 -11.91 -9.47 43.11
C PRO A 134 -13.25 -9.00 42.52
N ASP A 135 -13.57 -7.71 42.70
CA ASP A 135 -14.84 -7.11 42.23
C ASP A 135 -14.94 -7.06 40.69
N ALA A 136 -13.82 -6.91 39.99
CA ALA A 136 -13.76 -6.91 38.55
C ALA A 136 -12.38 -7.30 38.03
N CYS A 137 -12.29 -8.45 37.35
CA CYS A 137 -11.18 -8.77 36.47
C CYS A 137 -11.59 -8.45 35.03
N PHE A 138 -10.71 -7.88 34.21
CA PHE A 138 -10.99 -7.58 32.81
C PHE A 138 -10.05 -8.35 31.88
N ILE A 139 -10.58 -8.76 30.73
CA ILE A 139 -9.82 -9.48 29.71
C ILE A 139 -8.61 -8.67 29.22
N GLY A 140 -7.44 -9.32 29.10
CA GLY A 140 -6.23 -8.72 28.53
C GLY A 140 -5.50 -7.72 29.44
N LEU A 141 -6.06 -7.35 30.60
CA LEU A 141 -5.37 -6.51 31.57
C LEU A 141 -4.54 -7.35 32.55
N LYS A 142 -3.30 -6.92 32.79
CA LYS A 142 -2.45 -7.54 33.81
C LYS A 142 -3.04 -7.28 35.19
N LEU A 143 -3.23 -8.34 35.97
CA LEU A 143 -3.71 -8.23 37.34
C LEU A 143 -2.67 -7.55 38.23
N THR A 144 -3.17 -6.80 39.20
CA THR A 144 -2.41 -5.95 40.12
C THR A 144 -2.53 -6.46 41.56
N GLU A 145 -1.84 -5.84 42.51
CA GLU A 145 -1.95 -6.19 43.94
C GLU A 145 -3.34 -5.92 44.55
N ALA A 146 -4.19 -5.16 43.83
CA ALA A 146 -5.59 -4.97 44.21
C ALA A 146 -6.45 -6.22 43.90
N ASP A 147 -6.03 -7.04 42.94
CA ASP A 147 -6.72 -8.25 42.53
C ASP A 147 -6.28 -9.41 43.43
N LYS A 148 -7.06 -9.69 44.47
CA LYS A 148 -6.72 -10.71 45.48
C LYS A 148 -7.91 -11.54 45.92
N LEU A 149 -7.62 -12.75 46.36
CA LEU A 149 -8.55 -13.53 47.19
C LEU A 149 -8.29 -13.20 48.66
N ALA A 150 -9.33 -12.94 49.44
CA ALA A 150 -9.22 -12.74 50.88
C ALA A 150 -10.18 -13.67 51.63
N PHE A 151 -9.70 -14.38 52.64
CA PHE A 151 -10.51 -15.31 53.44
C PHE A 151 -9.91 -15.59 54.82
N THR A 152 -10.75 -16.13 55.70
CA THR A 152 -10.36 -16.57 57.04
C THR A 152 -9.94 -18.03 57.04
N VAL A 153 -8.88 -18.34 57.78
CA VAL A 153 -8.48 -19.70 58.15
C VAL A 153 -8.53 -19.86 59.67
N ASN A 154 -8.90 -21.05 60.14
CA ASN A 154 -8.87 -21.39 61.56
C ASN A 154 -7.65 -22.27 61.85
N VAL A 155 -6.62 -21.68 62.46
CA VAL A 155 -5.32 -22.31 62.74
C VAL A 155 -5.38 -23.12 64.03
N THR A 156 -5.08 -24.42 63.92
CA THR A 156 -5.02 -25.36 65.04
C THR A 156 -3.57 -25.75 65.40
N SER A 157 -2.65 -25.71 64.44
CA SER A 157 -1.21 -25.86 64.65
C SER A 157 -0.48 -24.78 63.85
N PRO A 158 0.09 -23.75 64.51
CA PRO A 158 0.78 -22.63 63.85
C PRO A 158 2.15 -23.09 63.31
N GLU A 159 2.45 -22.71 62.07
CA GLU A 159 3.72 -22.96 61.37
C GLU A 159 3.66 -22.21 60.02
N TYR A 160 4.66 -22.39 59.14
CA TYR A 160 4.63 -21.91 57.76
C TYR A 160 3.43 -22.46 56.96
N TRP A 161 2.71 -21.55 56.30
CA TRP A 161 1.61 -21.85 55.39
C TRP A 161 1.94 -21.41 53.97
N ASN A 162 1.44 -22.18 53.00
CA ASN A 162 1.48 -21.84 51.58
C ASN A 162 0.15 -22.27 50.97
N ILE A 163 -0.52 -21.34 50.29
CA ILE A 163 -1.75 -21.58 49.57
C ILE A 163 -1.61 -21.00 48.17
N ASN A 164 -1.96 -21.80 47.17
CA ASN A 164 -2.04 -21.36 45.78
C ASN A 164 -3.29 -21.93 45.12
N THR A 165 -3.62 -21.40 43.94
CA THR A 165 -4.59 -22.01 43.04
C THR A 165 -3.89 -22.66 41.86
N ASP A 166 -4.62 -23.50 41.14
CA ASP A 166 -4.27 -23.83 39.76
C ASP A 166 -4.26 -22.58 38.86
N LYS A 167 -3.59 -22.70 37.71
CA LYS A 167 -3.58 -21.65 36.69
C LYS A 167 -4.73 -21.86 35.73
N VAL A 168 -5.71 -20.96 35.78
CA VAL A 168 -6.90 -20.98 34.92
C VAL A 168 -6.92 -19.71 34.09
N ASN A 169 -7.17 -19.85 32.79
CA ASN A 169 -7.36 -18.70 31.88
C ASN A 169 -6.23 -17.65 31.92
N GLY A 170 -4.98 -18.10 32.10
CA GLY A 170 -3.80 -17.24 32.06
C GLY A 170 -3.37 -16.65 33.41
N TYR A 171 -4.15 -16.81 34.48
CA TYR A 171 -3.85 -16.26 35.80
C TYR A 171 -4.05 -17.28 36.95
N SER A 172 -3.56 -16.95 38.14
CA SER A 172 -3.62 -17.77 39.35
C SER A 172 -3.49 -16.89 40.59
N PHE A 173 -3.81 -17.42 41.77
CA PHE A 173 -3.63 -16.74 43.06
C PHE A 173 -2.64 -17.50 43.94
N ALA A 174 -1.80 -16.77 44.68
CA ALA A 174 -0.85 -17.39 45.61
C ALA A 174 -0.57 -16.50 46.84
N GLY A 175 -0.28 -17.14 47.96
CA GLY A 175 0.13 -16.50 49.20
C GLY A 175 0.88 -17.47 50.11
N SER A 176 1.77 -16.93 50.94
CA SER A 176 2.50 -17.67 51.95
C SER A 176 2.82 -16.80 53.15
N GLY A 177 3.09 -17.44 54.29
CA GLY A 177 3.43 -16.75 55.53
C GLY A 177 3.67 -17.72 56.67
N ILE A 178 3.71 -17.21 57.90
CA ILE A 178 3.87 -17.99 59.13
C ILE A 178 2.69 -17.67 60.05
N PHE A 179 2.02 -18.71 60.56
CA PHE A 179 1.11 -18.52 61.68
C PHE A 179 1.90 -18.56 62.99
N GLU A 180 1.76 -17.52 63.82
CA GLU A 180 2.45 -17.44 65.12
C GLU A 180 1.56 -17.93 66.28
N THR A 181 0.24 -17.92 66.10
CA THR A 181 -0.75 -18.30 67.12
C THR A 181 -1.87 -19.14 66.53
N THR A 182 -2.56 -19.89 67.39
CA THR A 182 -3.80 -20.57 67.02
C THR A 182 -4.97 -19.57 66.94
N GLY A 183 -6.06 -19.99 66.30
CA GLY A 183 -7.28 -19.20 66.15
C GLY A 183 -7.53 -18.73 64.73
N LYS A 184 -8.51 -17.84 64.57
CA LYS A 184 -8.92 -17.32 63.26
C LYS A 184 -7.96 -16.24 62.78
N VAL A 185 -7.44 -16.41 61.56
CA VAL A 185 -6.55 -15.46 60.91
C VAL A 185 -7.07 -15.18 59.51
N GLU A 186 -7.14 -13.90 59.13
CA GLU A 186 -7.43 -13.51 57.75
C GLU A 186 -6.14 -13.48 56.94
N ILE A 187 -6.18 -14.05 55.73
CA ILE A 187 -5.05 -14.09 54.80
C ILE A 187 -5.48 -13.65 53.40
N GLU A 188 -4.51 -13.23 52.61
CA GLU A 188 -4.69 -12.76 51.24
C GLU A 188 -3.82 -13.55 50.26
N LEU A 189 -4.40 -13.94 49.12
CA LEU A 189 -3.67 -14.52 48.00
C LEU A 189 -3.65 -13.50 46.86
N GLN A 190 -2.45 -13.12 46.45
CA GLN A 190 -2.22 -12.15 45.38
C GLN A 190 -2.44 -12.81 44.02
N ALA A 191 -3.13 -12.12 43.10
CA ALA A 191 -3.25 -12.60 41.73
C ALA A 191 -1.96 -12.41 40.95
N MET A 192 -1.71 -13.32 40.02
CA MET A 192 -0.61 -13.26 39.07
C MET A 192 -1.10 -13.63 37.68
N GLY A 193 -0.69 -12.86 36.68
CA GLY A 193 -0.97 -13.14 35.26
C GLY A 193 -1.92 -12.14 34.61
N THR A 194 -2.44 -12.53 33.45
CA THR A 194 -3.34 -11.73 32.61
C THR A 194 -4.46 -12.65 32.13
N PRO A 195 -5.74 -12.34 32.42
CA PRO A 195 -6.87 -13.13 31.92
C PRO A 195 -6.92 -13.15 30.39
N ILE A 196 -7.13 -14.32 29.80
CA ILE A 196 -7.10 -14.52 28.34
C ILE A 196 -8.51 -14.43 27.71
N ALA A 197 -9.55 -14.87 28.42
CA ALA A 197 -10.93 -14.89 27.95
C ALA A 197 -11.91 -14.36 29.03
N SER A 198 -13.04 -13.77 28.61
CA SER A 198 -14.12 -13.39 29.51
C SER A 198 -14.92 -14.62 29.98
N GLY A 199 -15.60 -14.50 31.12
CA GLY A 199 -16.45 -15.53 31.70
C GLY A 199 -16.01 -15.95 33.11
N LYS A 200 -16.69 -16.97 33.64
CA LYS A 200 -16.42 -17.51 34.98
C LYS A 200 -15.24 -18.49 34.94
N ASN A 201 -14.32 -18.34 35.89
CA ASN A 201 -13.13 -19.16 36.04
C ASN A 201 -13.18 -19.84 37.40
N ALA A 202 -13.21 -21.17 37.41
CA ALA A 202 -13.29 -21.96 38.62
C ALA A 202 -11.89 -22.38 39.08
N PHE A 203 -11.43 -21.84 40.21
CA PHE A 203 -10.11 -22.10 40.78
C PHE A 203 -10.16 -23.13 41.90
N THR A 204 -9.18 -24.03 41.95
CA THR A 204 -9.02 -25.02 43.02
C THR A 204 -7.90 -24.59 43.96
N LEU A 205 -8.21 -24.44 45.25
CA LEU A 205 -7.19 -24.17 46.27
C LEU A 205 -6.34 -25.41 46.54
N VAL A 206 -5.03 -25.20 46.60
CA VAL A 206 -4.04 -26.17 47.04
C VAL A 206 -3.31 -25.57 48.25
N THR A 207 -3.30 -26.31 49.35
CA THR A 207 -2.76 -25.89 50.65
C THR A 207 -1.81 -26.94 51.20
N ASN A 208 -0.81 -26.50 51.96
CA ASN A 208 0.08 -27.39 52.71
C ASN A 208 -0.47 -27.92 54.05
N SER A 209 -1.69 -27.51 54.46
CA SER A 209 -2.33 -27.95 55.71
C SER A 209 -2.43 -29.46 55.81
N ASP A 210 -2.17 -30.02 57.00
CA ASP A 210 -2.40 -31.43 57.33
C ASP A 210 -3.89 -31.78 57.44
N MET A 211 -4.77 -30.78 57.45
CA MET A 211 -6.20 -30.95 57.35
C MET A 211 -6.64 -30.97 55.88
N ALA A 212 -7.65 -31.79 55.56
CA ALA A 212 -8.19 -31.84 54.20
C ALA A 212 -8.77 -30.49 53.77
N ASN A 213 -8.44 -30.04 52.55
CA ASN A 213 -9.12 -28.92 51.92
C ASN A 213 -10.52 -29.35 51.47
N THR A 214 -11.55 -28.67 51.94
CA THR A 214 -12.96 -28.95 51.62
C THR A 214 -13.62 -27.85 50.80
N CYS A 215 -12.87 -26.81 50.40
CA CYS A 215 -13.47 -25.72 49.63
C CYS A 215 -13.90 -26.19 48.24
N PRO A 216 -15.11 -25.82 47.79
CA PRO A 216 -15.48 -25.95 46.39
C PRO A 216 -14.61 -25.03 45.54
N ALA A 217 -14.68 -25.20 44.22
CA ALA A 217 -14.00 -24.31 43.30
C ALA A 217 -14.47 -22.85 43.52
N ILE A 218 -13.52 -21.92 43.44
CA ILE A 218 -13.75 -20.48 43.61
C ILE A 218 -13.99 -19.89 42.24
N ASP A 219 -15.21 -19.40 42.00
CA ASP A 219 -15.55 -18.72 40.76
C ASP A 219 -15.07 -17.26 40.78
N VAL A 220 -14.20 -16.90 39.85
CA VAL A 220 -13.81 -15.52 39.56
C VAL A 220 -14.29 -15.15 38.15
N GLU A 221 -15.07 -14.08 38.06
CA GLU A 221 -15.63 -13.60 36.80
C GLU A 221 -14.69 -12.59 36.12
N VAL A 222 -14.33 -12.88 34.87
CA VAL A 222 -13.62 -11.96 33.98
C VAL A 222 -14.64 -11.30 33.08
N LYS A 223 -14.76 -9.97 33.17
CA LYS A 223 -15.65 -9.17 32.34
C LYS A 223 -15.05 -9.00 30.95
N ASP A 224 -15.94 -8.98 29.96
CA ASP A 224 -15.58 -8.68 28.58
C ASP A 224 -15.30 -7.17 28.42
N ILE A 225 -14.52 -6.82 27.40
CA ILE A 225 -14.34 -5.43 26.98
C ILE A 225 -15.66 -4.91 26.40
N SER A 226 -15.98 -3.62 26.58
CA SER A 226 -17.20 -3.04 26.00
C SER A 226 -17.05 -1.54 25.78
N PHE A 227 -17.32 -1.08 24.56
CA PHE A 227 -17.28 0.32 24.19
C PHE A 227 -18.19 0.62 22.97
N SER A 228 -18.55 1.89 22.80
CA SER A 228 -19.21 2.43 21.61
C SER A 228 -18.29 3.40 20.88
N VAL A 229 -18.45 3.50 19.56
CA VAL A 229 -17.68 4.41 18.71
C VAL A 229 -18.63 5.38 18.03
N ASP A 230 -18.30 6.67 18.02
CA ASP A 230 -19.04 7.69 17.32
C ASP A 230 -18.35 8.05 16.00
N CYS A 231 -18.72 7.37 14.91
CA CYS A 231 -18.20 7.70 13.59
C CYS A 231 -18.77 9.00 13.01
N THR A 232 -19.85 9.57 13.57
CA THR A 232 -20.43 10.81 13.04
C THR A 232 -19.54 12.02 13.31
N ASN A 233 -18.74 11.95 14.38
CA ASN A 233 -17.72 12.92 14.76
C ASN A 233 -16.30 12.47 14.38
N ALA A 234 -16.17 11.58 13.39
CA ALA A 234 -14.87 11.16 12.88
C ALA A 234 -14.08 12.34 12.28
N VAL A 235 -12.82 12.50 12.68
CA VAL A 235 -11.93 13.54 12.16
C VAL A 235 -10.85 12.91 11.30
N VAL A 236 -10.97 13.08 9.99
CA VAL A 236 -9.96 12.63 9.01
C VAL A 236 -8.78 13.60 8.97
N LYS A 237 -7.56 13.07 8.98
CA LYS A 237 -6.29 13.82 8.90
C LYS A 237 -5.45 13.29 7.74
N GLY A 238 -4.78 14.21 7.05
CA GLY A 238 -3.95 13.92 5.87
C GLY A 238 -4.71 14.14 4.56
N ASP A 239 -3.97 14.45 3.50
CA ASP A 239 -4.49 14.62 2.15
C ASP A 239 -4.19 13.34 1.36
N TYR A 240 -5.23 12.60 1.00
CA TYR A 240 -5.09 11.33 0.29
C TYR A 240 -5.08 11.59 -1.21
N LEU A 241 -4.04 11.13 -1.90
CA LEU A 241 -3.94 11.19 -3.37
C LEU A 241 -3.90 9.78 -3.95
N GLN A 242 -4.64 9.56 -5.05
CA GLN A 242 -4.60 8.31 -5.79
C GLN A 242 -3.15 7.92 -6.16
N ASP A 243 -2.84 6.63 -6.00
CA ASP A 243 -1.53 5.99 -6.22
C ASP A 243 -0.37 6.52 -5.35
N GLU A 244 -0.65 7.33 -4.34
CA GLU A 244 0.35 7.70 -3.33
C GLU A 244 0.15 6.91 -2.03
N ALA A 245 1.20 6.24 -1.56
CA ALA A 245 1.10 5.39 -0.39
C ALA A 245 0.68 6.18 0.87
N ALA A 246 -0.24 5.59 1.65
CA ALA A 246 -0.58 6.13 2.95
C ALA A 246 0.66 6.14 3.88
N THR A 247 0.71 7.14 4.75
CA THR A 247 1.80 7.37 5.71
C THR A 247 1.25 7.48 7.13
N ALA A 248 2.12 7.53 8.13
CA ALA A 248 1.71 7.68 9.53
C ALA A 248 0.90 8.96 9.83
N ASN A 249 0.92 9.96 8.94
CA ASN A 249 0.13 11.20 9.09
C ASN A 249 -1.32 11.05 8.59
N HIS A 250 -1.62 9.98 7.85
CA HIS A 250 -2.94 9.69 7.32
C HIS A 250 -3.74 8.92 8.36
N THR A 251 -4.56 9.63 9.14
CA THR A 251 -5.24 9.06 10.31
C THR A 251 -6.71 9.48 10.38
N VAL A 252 -7.49 8.72 11.13
CA VAL A 252 -8.87 9.07 11.50
C VAL A 252 -8.99 9.00 13.00
N ILE A 253 -9.38 10.11 13.62
CA ILE A 253 -9.63 10.20 15.06
C ILE A 253 -11.11 9.93 15.30
N LEU A 254 -11.42 9.00 16.19
CA LEU A 254 -12.78 8.60 16.53
C LEU A 254 -13.03 8.80 18.03
N PRO A 255 -14.08 9.53 18.44
CA PRO A 255 -14.56 9.53 19.80
C PRO A 255 -15.16 8.17 20.18
N ILE A 256 -14.89 7.70 21.39
CA ILE A 256 -15.44 6.46 21.94
C ILE A 256 -15.95 6.65 23.38
N THR A 257 -16.85 5.78 23.81
CA THR A 257 -17.27 5.66 25.21
C THR A 257 -17.01 4.25 25.70
N VAL A 258 -16.22 4.10 26.76
CA VAL A 258 -15.79 2.82 27.32
C VAL A 258 -16.67 2.45 28.53
N TYR A 259 -17.33 1.31 28.43
CA TYR A 259 -18.20 0.73 29.47
C TYR A 259 -17.50 -0.39 30.25
N ALA A 260 -16.52 -1.05 29.64
CA ALA A 260 -15.64 -2.03 30.28
C ALA A 260 -14.26 -2.01 29.64
N THR A 261 -13.23 -1.96 30.48
CA THR A 261 -11.82 -1.89 30.08
C THR A 261 -11.33 -3.20 29.47
N GLY A 262 -10.21 -3.15 28.75
CA GLY A 262 -9.61 -4.34 28.15
C GLY A 262 -8.66 -4.00 27.01
N VAL A 263 -8.35 -4.99 26.18
CA VAL A 263 -7.52 -4.83 24.98
C VAL A 263 -8.30 -5.31 23.77
N THR A 264 -8.26 -4.55 22.68
CA THR A 264 -8.91 -4.88 21.41
C THR A 264 -8.09 -4.39 20.22
N THR A 265 -8.60 -4.55 19.01
CA THR A 265 -8.04 -3.93 17.80
C THR A 265 -9.20 -3.55 16.90
N LEU A 266 -9.22 -2.30 16.45
CA LEU A 266 -10.22 -1.80 15.52
C LEU A 266 -9.64 -1.75 14.12
N LYS A 267 -10.42 -2.24 13.16
CA LYS A 267 -10.05 -2.25 11.75
C LYS A 267 -11.27 -1.98 10.88
N THR A 268 -11.08 -1.24 9.79
CA THR A 268 -12.13 -1.07 8.77
C THR A 268 -12.07 -2.17 7.70
N ASN A 269 -13.12 -2.26 6.89
CA ASN A 269 -12.99 -2.91 5.59
C ASN A 269 -11.93 -2.22 4.71
N GLU A 270 -11.50 -2.92 3.66
CA GLU A 270 -10.60 -2.37 2.64
C GLU A 270 -11.43 -1.78 1.49
N VAL A 271 -11.21 -0.50 1.19
CA VAL A 271 -11.88 0.24 0.11
C VAL A 271 -10.84 1.02 -0.64
N GLY A 272 -10.82 0.87 -1.98
CA GLY A 272 -9.88 1.56 -2.84
C GLY A 272 -8.41 1.29 -2.49
N GLY A 273 -8.06 0.08 -2.04
CA GLY A 273 -6.68 -0.30 -1.68
C GLY A 273 -6.18 0.23 -0.34
N VAL A 274 -7.07 0.82 0.48
CA VAL A 274 -6.75 1.34 1.82
C VAL A 274 -7.65 0.70 2.86
N TYR A 275 -7.12 0.48 4.07
CA TYR A 275 -7.90 0.22 5.28
C TYR A 275 -7.30 0.98 6.47
N PHE A 276 -8.09 1.18 7.51
CA PHE A 276 -7.68 1.85 8.74
C PHE A 276 -7.56 0.85 9.88
N SER A 277 -6.55 1.01 10.74
CA SER A 277 -6.33 0.16 11.91
C SER A 277 -5.83 0.97 13.11
N SER A 278 -6.34 0.68 14.31
CA SER A 278 -5.77 1.21 15.56
C SER A 278 -4.45 0.55 15.93
N GLY A 279 -4.15 -0.62 15.37
CA GLY A 279 -3.23 -1.57 16.01
C GLY A 279 -3.79 -2.07 17.35
N PRO A 280 -2.95 -2.70 18.19
CA PRO A 280 -3.35 -3.07 19.54
C PRO A 280 -3.79 -1.84 20.35
N LEU A 281 -5.03 -1.85 20.82
CA LEU A 281 -5.65 -0.75 21.57
C LEU A 281 -5.92 -1.23 23.00
N THR A 282 -5.38 -0.52 23.98
CA THR A 282 -5.67 -0.74 25.40
C THR A 282 -6.60 0.34 25.92
N LEU A 283 -7.72 -0.08 26.50
CA LEU A 283 -8.69 0.77 27.17
C LEU A 283 -8.56 0.51 28.67
N ASP A 284 -7.85 1.37 29.39
CA ASP A 284 -7.45 1.17 30.79
C ASP A 284 -8.37 1.87 31.81
N SER A 285 -9.32 2.66 31.32
CA SER A 285 -10.28 3.41 32.13
C SER A 285 -11.64 3.51 31.44
N MET A 286 -12.68 3.75 32.24
CA MET A 286 -14.05 3.95 31.75
C MET A 286 -14.31 5.43 31.44
N GLY A 287 -15.21 5.70 30.49
CA GLY A 287 -15.61 7.06 30.13
C GLY A 287 -15.36 7.41 28.67
N GLU A 288 -15.26 8.71 28.38
CA GLU A 288 -15.02 9.21 27.02
C GLU A 288 -13.53 9.23 26.69
N HIS A 289 -13.18 8.74 25.50
CA HIS A 289 -11.82 8.73 24.98
C HIS A 289 -11.81 9.05 23.49
N GLU A 290 -10.63 9.34 22.95
CA GLU A 290 -10.39 9.40 21.51
C GLU A 290 -9.41 8.29 21.13
N ILE A 291 -9.66 7.66 19.99
CA ILE A 291 -8.76 6.67 19.39
C ILE A 291 -8.30 7.13 18.02
N VAL A 292 -7.10 6.71 17.62
CA VAL A 292 -6.54 7.03 16.31
C VAL A 292 -6.46 5.76 15.49
N LEU A 293 -7.10 5.76 14.32
CA LEU A 293 -6.89 4.75 13.30
C LEU A 293 -5.89 5.27 12.27
N THR A 294 -4.88 4.47 11.94
CA THR A 294 -3.88 4.80 10.91
C THR A 294 -4.23 4.12 9.59
N ALA A 295 -4.16 4.86 8.49
CA ALA A 295 -4.35 4.33 7.15
C ALA A 295 -3.20 3.40 6.74
N ASN A 296 -3.53 2.30 6.09
CA ASN A 296 -2.59 1.35 5.53
C ASN A 296 -2.98 1.07 4.08
N GLY A 297 -1.99 1.00 3.18
CA GLY A 297 -2.19 0.70 1.77
C GLY A 297 -1.92 1.87 0.83
N ILE A 298 -2.39 1.75 -0.42
CA ILE A 298 -2.23 2.74 -1.49
C ILE A 298 -3.63 3.03 -2.05
N PRO A 299 -4.13 4.27 -1.98
CA PRO A 299 -5.42 4.64 -2.54
C PRO A 299 -5.43 4.43 -4.06
N THR A 300 -6.38 3.67 -4.61
CA THR A 300 -6.50 3.42 -6.05
C THR A 300 -7.77 4.01 -6.66
N THR A 301 -8.78 4.28 -5.82
CA THR A 301 -10.07 4.85 -6.22
C THR A 301 -10.19 6.28 -5.70
N PRO A 302 -10.16 7.30 -6.58
CA PRO A 302 -10.42 8.68 -6.19
C PRO A 302 -11.91 8.92 -5.92
N GLY A 303 -12.21 9.99 -5.19
CA GLY A 303 -13.56 10.34 -4.74
C GLY A 303 -13.77 10.08 -3.24
N VAL A 304 -15.04 10.06 -2.83
CA VAL A 304 -15.41 9.79 -1.43
C VAL A 304 -15.53 8.28 -1.24
N ASN A 305 -14.70 7.71 -0.37
CA ASN A 305 -14.70 6.30 -0.02
C ASN A 305 -15.25 6.13 1.40
N THR A 306 -16.25 5.26 1.56
CA THR A 306 -16.87 4.97 2.86
C THR A 306 -16.23 3.74 3.51
N TYR A 307 -15.69 3.93 4.71
CA TYR A 307 -15.03 2.89 5.51
C TYR A 307 -15.94 2.46 6.65
N ILE A 308 -16.16 1.16 6.78
CA ILE A 308 -17.02 0.54 7.80
C ILE A 308 -16.12 -0.12 8.84
N LEU A 309 -16.31 0.22 10.11
CA LEU A 309 -15.67 -0.49 11.23
C LEU A 309 -16.19 -1.92 11.27
N MET A 310 -15.26 -2.87 11.15
CA MET A 310 -15.56 -4.29 11.29
C MET A 310 -15.86 -4.64 12.74
N SER A 311 -16.56 -5.74 12.96
CA SER A 311 -16.77 -6.29 14.30
C SER A 311 -15.44 -6.53 14.99
N ALA A 312 -15.33 -6.06 16.24
CA ALA A 312 -14.20 -6.26 17.11
C ALA A 312 -14.70 -6.60 18.52
N ASP A 313 -13.87 -7.26 19.32
CA ASP A 313 -14.22 -7.64 20.68
C ASP A 313 -14.57 -6.36 21.48
N GLY A 314 -15.74 -6.39 22.12
CA GLY A 314 -16.30 -5.29 22.88
C GLY A 314 -16.94 -4.14 22.10
N LEU A 315 -16.87 -4.14 20.77
CA LEU A 315 -17.54 -3.12 19.95
C LEU A 315 -19.06 -3.34 19.97
N THR A 316 -19.80 -2.44 20.59
CA THR A 316 -21.25 -2.56 20.78
C THR A 316 -22.08 -2.24 19.53
N GLN A 317 -21.52 -1.46 18.60
CA GLN A 317 -22.18 -1.06 17.35
C GLN A 317 -21.14 -0.85 16.25
N SER A 318 -21.44 -1.32 15.04
CA SER A 318 -20.68 -0.96 13.84
C SER A 318 -21.11 0.42 13.33
N CYS A 319 -20.15 1.22 12.88
CA CYS A 319 -20.39 2.50 12.24
C CYS A 319 -19.42 2.72 11.07
N SER A 320 -19.65 3.77 10.29
CA SER A 320 -18.83 4.11 9.12
C SER A 320 -18.49 5.59 9.05
N PHE A 321 -17.37 5.91 8.40
CA PHE A 321 -16.94 7.27 8.12
C PHE A 321 -16.42 7.37 6.68
N ASP A 322 -16.41 8.59 6.13
CA ASP A 322 -15.98 8.85 4.77
C ASP A 322 -14.57 9.46 4.73
N VAL A 323 -13.75 9.04 3.77
CA VAL A 323 -12.45 9.66 3.46
C VAL A 323 -12.44 10.04 1.99
N SER A 324 -12.08 11.30 1.72
CA SER A 324 -11.96 11.83 0.37
C SER A 324 -10.55 11.61 -0.17
N VAL A 325 -10.46 10.99 -1.34
CA VAL A 325 -9.20 10.75 -2.07
C VAL A 325 -9.20 11.61 -3.33
N ALA A 326 -8.20 12.48 -3.47
CA ALA A 326 -8.01 13.28 -4.67
C ALA A 326 -7.57 12.39 -5.85
N ALA A 327 -8.05 12.70 -7.06
CA ALA A 327 -7.56 12.08 -8.28
C ALA A 327 -6.19 12.66 -8.65
N GLN A 328 -5.34 11.84 -9.27
CA GLN A 328 -4.11 12.33 -9.90
C GLN A 328 -4.46 13.30 -11.05
N PRO A 329 -3.67 14.37 -11.27
CA PRO A 329 -3.89 15.26 -12.40
C PRO A 329 -3.71 14.52 -13.72
N VAL A 330 -4.50 14.90 -14.74
CA VAL A 330 -4.50 14.28 -16.06
C VAL A 330 -3.06 14.04 -16.56
N ASN A 331 -2.78 12.81 -16.97
CA ASN A 331 -1.44 12.39 -17.31
C ASN A 331 -1.49 11.55 -18.57
N TYR A 332 -0.87 12.04 -19.62
CA TYR A 332 -0.77 11.35 -20.90
C TYR A 332 0.50 11.75 -21.66
N LEU A 333 0.95 10.86 -22.54
CA LEU A 333 2.07 11.10 -23.45
C LEU A 333 1.56 11.30 -24.88
N LEU A 334 2.00 12.35 -25.57
CA LEU A 334 1.73 12.54 -27.00
C LEU A 334 2.61 11.58 -27.84
N ASP A 335 1.99 10.81 -28.74
CA ASP A 335 2.67 10.00 -29.76
C ASP A 335 2.46 10.62 -31.14
N CYS A 336 3.41 11.47 -31.52
CA CYS A 336 3.35 12.19 -32.79
C CYS A 336 4.05 11.46 -33.94
N SER A 337 4.60 10.26 -33.68
CA SER A 337 5.11 9.40 -34.75
C SER A 337 3.98 8.83 -35.61
N LYS A 338 2.72 8.93 -35.13
CA LYS A 338 1.53 8.34 -35.75
C LYS A 338 0.44 9.36 -36.07
N THR A 339 0.78 10.63 -36.26
CA THR A 339 -0.26 11.61 -36.60
C THR A 339 -0.84 11.36 -37.99
N VAL A 340 -2.15 11.54 -38.15
CA VAL A 340 -2.84 11.45 -39.44
C VAL A 340 -3.46 12.80 -39.77
N ARG A 341 -3.21 13.31 -40.98
CA ARG A 341 -3.77 14.57 -41.47
C ARG A 341 -4.97 14.29 -42.35
N HIS A 342 -6.08 14.99 -42.10
CA HIS A 342 -7.27 14.97 -42.94
C HIS A 342 -7.58 16.36 -43.49
N GLY A 343 -8.21 16.39 -44.67
CA GLY A 343 -8.59 17.62 -45.37
C GLY A 343 -7.55 18.11 -46.38
N VAL A 344 -7.96 19.07 -47.20
CA VAL A 344 -7.11 19.75 -48.18
C VAL A 344 -6.69 21.09 -47.60
N TYR A 345 -5.39 21.36 -47.58
CA TYR A 345 -4.80 22.57 -47.00
C TYR A 345 -4.31 23.46 -48.14
N SER A 346 -5.10 24.48 -48.49
CA SER A 346 -4.79 25.38 -49.60
C SER A 346 -4.70 26.83 -49.13
N PRO A 347 -3.65 27.57 -49.54
CA PRO A 347 -3.52 28.99 -49.23
C PRO A 347 -4.73 29.81 -49.69
N GLY A 348 -5.13 30.78 -48.87
CA GLY A 348 -6.28 31.67 -49.11
C GLY A 348 -7.65 31.03 -48.89
N ILE A 349 -7.73 29.73 -48.59
CA ILE A 349 -9.00 29.02 -48.32
C ILE A 349 -9.13 28.76 -46.82
N ALA A 350 -10.23 29.23 -46.22
CA ALA A 350 -10.49 29.02 -44.81
C ALA A 350 -10.59 27.53 -44.46
N MET A 351 -10.02 27.15 -43.31
CA MET A 351 -10.12 25.79 -42.79
C MET A 351 -11.57 25.42 -42.45
N THR A 352 -11.95 24.18 -42.74
CA THR A 352 -13.28 23.62 -42.52
C THR A 352 -13.24 22.51 -41.47
N GLN A 353 -14.38 21.87 -41.19
CA GLN A 353 -14.45 20.77 -40.20
C GLN A 353 -13.68 19.52 -40.64
N GLU A 354 -13.43 19.39 -41.95
CA GLU A 354 -12.66 18.31 -42.56
C GLU A 354 -11.14 18.50 -42.40
N ASN A 355 -10.68 19.72 -42.09
CA ASN A 355 -9.28 19.99 -41.82
C ASN A 355 -8.94 19.64 -40.38
N THR A 356 -8.42 18.43 -40.18
CA THR A 356 -8.06 17.92 -38.85
C THR A 356 -6.69 17.26 -38.83
N LEU A 357 -6.14 17.21 -37.62
CA LEU A 357 -4.92 16.49 -37.27
C LEU A 357 -5.24 15.49 -36.15
N GLU A 358 -5.21 14.21 -36.48
CA GLU A 358 -5.35 13.13 -35.51
C GLU A 358 -4.02 12.88 -34.81
N VAL A 359 -4.02 12.87 -33.47
CA VAL A 359 -2.85 12.66 -32.63
C VAL A 359 -3.14 11.52 -31.66
N MET A 360 -2.26 10.52 -31.63
CA MET A 360 -2.34 9.44 -30.65
C MET A 360 -1.77 9.91 -29.31
N VAL A 361 -2.41 9.50 -28.23
CA VAL A 361 -1.92 9.72 -26.86
C VAL A 361 -1.93 8.42 -26.08
N ASP A 362 -1.07 8.30 -25.09
CA ASP A 362 -1.08 7.19 -24.13
C ASP A 362 -1.41 7.72 -22.73
N VAL A 363 -2.62 7.45 -22.24
CA VAL A 363 -3.17 8.01 -21.00
C VAL A 363 -2.78 7.15 -19.80
N LYS A 364 -2.11 7.75 -18.82
CA LYS A 364 -1.80 7.14 -17.53
C LYS A 364 -2.81 7.52 -16.45
N TYR A 365 -3.22 8.79 -16.39
CA TYR A 365 -4.28 9.26 -15.49
C TYR A 365 -5.38 9.94 -16.31
N PRO A 366 -6.62 9.41 -16.28
CA PRO A 366 -7.78 10.02 -16.91
C PRO A 366 -8.05 11.44 -16.37
N GLY A 367 -8.75 12.27 -17.13
CA GLY A 367 -9.02 13.66 -16.78
C GLY A 367 -9.25 14.56 -17.98
N GLU A 368 -9.60 15.82 -17.72
CA GLU A 368 -9.85 16.81 -18.78
C GLU A 368 -8.55 17.16 -19.51
N TYR A 369 -8.57 17.09 -20.83
CA TYR A 369 -7.42 17.43 -21.67
C TYR A 369 -7.68 18.68 -22.52
N LEU A 370 -6.60 19.39 -22.79
CA LEU A 370 -6.49 20.43 -23.81
C LEU A 370 -5.22 20.14 -24.60
N ILE A 371 -5.37 19.84 -25.89
CA ILE A 371 -4.24 19.65 -26.80
C ILE A 371 -4.34 20.69 -27.90
N LYS A 372 -3.26 21.42 -28.17
CA LYS A 372 -3.24 22.51 -29.16
C LYS A 372 -1.89 22.65 -29.83
N THR A 373 -1.89 23.32 -30.98
CA THR A 373 -0.67 23.79 -31.63
C THR A 373 -0.40 25.27 -31.37
N ASN A 374 0.81 25.72 -31.68
CA ASN A 374 1.04 27.13 -31.98
C ASN A 374 0.32 27.54 -33.28
N GLU A 375 0.19 28.85 -33.50
CA GLU A 375 -0.30 29.39 -34.77
C GLU A 375 0.87 29.59 -35.74
N VAL A 376 0.78 28.94 -36.91
CA VAL A 376 1.78 29.02 -37.98
C VAL A 376 1.05 29.14 -39.30
N ASN A 377 1.57 29.96 -40.23
CA ASN A 377 0.95 30.19 -41.53
C ASN A 377 -0.53 30.62 -41.45
N GLY A 378 -0.96 31.30 -40.38
CA GLY A 378 -2.35 31.73 -40.18
C GLY A 378 -3.33 30.60 -39.79
N VAL A 379 -2.82 29.43 -39.39
CA VAL A 379 -3.61 28.27 -38.95
C VAL A 379 -3.17 27.80 -37.56
N SER A 380 -4.10 27.28 -36.77
CA SER A 380 -3.83 26.55 -35.52
C SER A 380 -4.78 25.36 -35.38
N PHE A 381 -4.40 24.37 -34.57
CA PHE A 381 -5.20 23.17 -34.28
C PHE A 381 -5.45 23.05 -32.79
N SER A 382 -6.66 22.62 -32.39
CA SER A 382 -6.95 22.34 -30.98
C SER A 382 -8.05 21.29 -30.78
N ALA A 383 -8.01 20.61 -29.63
CA ALA A 383 -9.10 19.81 -29.09
C ALA A 383 -9.13 19.90 -27.56
N THR A 384 -10.34 19.77 -27.00
CA THR A 384 -10.60 19.62 -25.58
C THR A 384 -11.55 18.45 -25.37
N GLY A 385 -11.43 17.74 -24.25
CA GLY A 385 -12.32 16.65 -23.91
C GLY A 385 -11.97 16.01 -22.57
N LEU A 386 -12.53 14.83 -22.31
CA LEU A 386 -12.29 14.03 -21.11
C LEU A 386 -11.71 12.68 -21.53
N PHE A 387 -10.56 12.30 -20.96
CA PHE A 387 -10.14 10.91 -20.97
C PHE A 387 -10.88 10.18 -19.85
N GLU A 388 -11.59 9.11 -20.18
CA GLU A 388 -12.34 8.28 -19.20
C GLU A 388 -11.63 6.96 -18.87
N SER A 389 -10.61 6.59 -19.64
CA SER A 389 -9.88 5.33 -19.53
C SER A 389 -8.38 5.49 -19.75
N ILE A 390 -7.60 4.55 -19.20
CA ILE A 390 -6.16 4.48 -19.40
C ILE A 390 -5.79 3.84 -20.76
N GLY A 391 -4.56 4.08 -21.20
CA GLY A 391 -3.99 3.51 -22.42
C GLY A 391 -4.13 4.41 -23.64
N LYS A 392 -3.95 3.80 -24.82
CA LYS A 392 -3.87 4.53 -26.09
C LYS A 392 -5.23 5.06 -26.53
N GLN A 393 -5.30 6.37 -26.77
CA GLN A 393 -6.47 7.05 -27.28
C GLN A 393 -6.11 7.92 -28.48
N SER A 394 -7.09 8.18 -29.35
CA SER A 394 -6.95 9.09 -30.48
C SER A 394 -7.65 10.40 -30.19
N VAL A 395 -6.97 11.52 -30.47
CA VAL A 395 -7.51 12.88 -30.31
C VAL A 395 -7.50 13.59 -31.65
N LEU A 396 -8.66 14.07 -32.07
CA LEU A 396 -8.83 14.78 -33.34
C LEU A 396 -8.75 16.30 -33.12
N LEU A 397 -7.60 16.91 -33.43
CA LEU A 397 -7.42 18.35 -33.38
C LEU A 397 -8.06 19.01 -34.59
N ARG A 398 -8.94 19.99 -34.38
CA ARG A 398 -9.59 20.72 -35.47
C ARG A 398 -8.80 21.96 -35.84
N ALA A 399 -8.59 22.17 -37.13
CA ALA A 399 -7.92 23.35 -37.64
C ALA A 399 -8.85 24.57 -37.62
N LYS A 400 -8.27 25.76 -37.42
CA LYS A 400 -8.93 27.06 -37.60
C LYS A 400 -7.96 28.02 -38.28
N GLY A 401 -8.49 28.91 -39.12
CA GLY A 401 -7.73 29.99 -39.74
C GLY A 401 -7.81 29.99 -41.27
N ILE A 402 -7.04 30.87 -41.89
CA ILE A 402 -6.90 30.98 -43.35
C ILE A 402 -5.41 30.90 -43.65
N PRO A 403 -4.94 29.86 -44.35
CA PRO A 403 -3.51 29.72 -44.62
C PRO A 403 -3.02 30.84 -45.52
N VAL A 404 -1.86 31.41 -45.19
CA VAL A 404 -1.34 32.59 -45.90
C VAL A 404 -0.59 32.19 -47.17
N ASP A 405 0.35 31.26 -47.06
CA ASP A 405 1.24 30.84 -48.14
C ASP A 405 1.32 29.32 -48.27
N GLY A 406 1.76 28.86 -49.44
CA GLY A 406 2.05 27.45 -49.72
C GLY A 406 3.43 27.04 -49.21
N GLY A 407 3.60 25.74 -48.99
CA GLY A 407 4.82 25.12 -48.47
C GLY A 407 4.58 24.28 -47.23
N THR A 408 5.67 23.74 -46.68
CA THR A 408 5.63 22.87 -45.49
C THR A 408 5.94 23.68 -44.24
N TYR A 409 5.03 23.61 -43.26
CA TYR A 409 5.15 24.30 -41.98
C TYR A 409 5.11 23.33 -40.81
N ASN A 410 5.94 23.57 -39.79
CA ASN A 410 6.02 22.75 -38.58
C ASN A 410 5.14 23.34 -37.48
N TYR A 411 4.22 22.54 -36.96
CA TYR A 411 3.34 22.88 -35.86
C TYR A 411 3.83 22.17 -34.60
N ALA A 412 4.12 22.94 -33.55
CA ALA A 412 4.44 22.41 -32.23
C ALA A 412 3.13 22.06 -31.52
N ILE A 413 2.92 20.79 -31.18
CA ILE A 413 1.76 20.28 -30.46
C ILE A 413 2.13 20.20 -28.98
N SER A 414 1.25 20.70 -28.12
CA SER A 414 1.40 20.71 -26.66
C SER A 414 0.08 20.37 -25.98
N GLY A 415 0.14 19.89 -24.73
CA GLY A 415 -1.03 19.58 -23.94
C GLY A 415 -0.90 19.93 -22.46
N ASN A 416 -2.00 19.82 -21.70
CA ASN A 416 -2.06 20.10 -20.24
C ASN A 416 -1.70 18.88 -19.37
N SER A 417 -1.03 17.88 -19.93
CA SER A 417 -0.58 16.70 -19.18
C SER A 417 0.34 17.08 -18.02
N SER A 418 0.19 16.38 -16.89
CA SER A 418 1.06 16.50 -15.72
C SER A 418 2.45 15.88 -15.93
N VAL A 419 2.68 15.11 -17.00
CA VAL A 419 4.03 14.68 -17.43
C VAL A 419 4.77 15.87 -18.02
N GLY A 420 6.02 16.10 -17.60
CA GLY A 420 6.94 17.17 -18.04
C GLY A 420 6.89 17.59 -19.51
N VAL A 421 7.96 17.42 -20.30
CA VAL A 421 7.98 17.90 -21.70
C VAL A 421 7.06 17.02 -22.56
N ASN A 422 5.78 17.37 -22.62
CA ASN A 422 4.78 16.75 -23.48
C ASN A 422 4.55 17.61 -24.73
N VAL A 423 5.62 17.81 -25.49
CA VAL A 423 5.64 18.64 -26.70
C VAL A 423 6.24 17.83 -27.84
N CYS A 424 5.62 17.89 -29.01
CA CYS A 424 6.14 17.29 -30.24
C CYS A 424 5.87 18.23 -31.42
N SER A 425 6.29 17.85 -32.62
CA SER A 425 6.03 18.66 -33.83
C SER A 425 5.50 17.83 -34.98
N GLN A 426 4.59 18.41 -35.76
CA GLN A 426 4.09 17.81 -36.99
C GLN A 426 4.20 18.79 -38.16
N SER A 427 4.71 18.30 -39.29
CA SER A 427 4.76 19.06 -40.54
C SER A 427 3.45 18.95 -41.32
N ILE A 428 2.93 20.07 -41.79
CA ILE A 428 1.75 20.16 -42.65
C ILE A 428 2.14 20.90 -43.93
N ASP A 429 1.78 20.29 -45.06
CA ASP A 429 2.07 20.81 -46.39
C ASP A 429 0.83 21.52 -46.94
N PHE A 430 1.00 22.79 -47.31
CA PHE A 430 -0.03 23.64 -47.87
C PHE A 430 0.24 23.79 -49.36
N ARG A 431 -0.66 23.27 -50.19
CA ARG A 431 -0.49 23.29 -51.65
C ARG A 431 -1.48 24.23 -52.30
N TYR A 432 -0.96 25.00 -53.26
CA TYR A 432 -1.82 25.73 -54.17
C TYR A 432 -2.60 24.73 -55.04
N ARG A 433 -3.62 25.23 -55.72
CA ARG A 433 -4.40 24.40 -56.64
C ARG A 433 -3.65 24.22 -57.96
N THR A 434 -3.74 23.03 -58.57
CA THR A 434 -3.41 22.81 -59.99
C THR A 434 -4.53 23.33 -60.87
N ILE A 435 -4.20 24.15 -61.86
CA ILE A 435 -5.16 24.72 -62.80
C ILE A 435 -5.10 23.93 -64.11
N ASN A 436 -6.25 23.38 -64.52
CA ASN A 436 -6.38 22.65 -65.77
C ASN A 436 -6.85 23.58 -66.89
N VAL A 437 -6.05 23.74 -67.94
CA VAL A 437 -6.32 24.62 -69.07
C VAL A 437 -6.62 23.78 -70.30
N LEU A 438 -7.84 23.88 -70.81
CA LEU A 438 -8.27 23.28 -72.06
C LEU A 438 -7.94 24.21 -73.23
N GLY A 439 -7.18 23.71 -74.21
CA GLY A 439 -7.00 24.39 -75.48
C GLY A 439 -7.97 23.87 -76.54
N LEU A 440 -8.65 24.78 -77.25
CA LEU A 440 -9.53 24.46 -78.38
C LEU A 440 -9.02 25.17 -79.63
N GLY A 441 -8.99 24.48 -80.77
CA GLY A 441 -8.37 24.98 -82.01
C GLY A 441 -7.24 24.08 -82.47
N ALA A 442 -6.33 24.62 -83.28
CA ALA A 442 -5.31 23.82 -83.94
C ALA A 442 -3.91 24.43 -83.86
N GLY A 443 -2.89 23.57 -83.90
CA GLY A 443 -1.49 23.95 -84.07
C GLY A 443 -0.97 24.89 -82.99
N VAL A 444 -0.37 26.00 -83.41
CA VAL A 444 0.32 26.94 -82.50
C VAL A 444 -0.61 27.95 -81.83
N TYR A 445 -1.91 27.95 -82.15
CA TYR A 445 -2.85 28.97 -81.70
C TYR A 445 -3.52 28.66 -80.37
N GLN A 446 -3.24 27.50 -79.78
CA GLN A 446 -3.80 27.07 -78.49
C GLN A 446 -2.71 26.44 -77.60
N PRO A 447 -2.81 26.58 -76.27
CA PRO A 447 -1.71 26.30 -75.36
C PRO A 447 -1.27 24.83 -75.33
N ALA A 448 -2.19 23.88 -75.47
CA ALA A 448 -1.92 22.45 -75.32
C ALA A 448 -1.15 21.88 -76.52
N SER A 449 -1.60 22.14 -77.76
CA SER A 449 -0.97 21.64 -79.00
C SER A 449 0.24 22.43 -79.47
N SER A 450 0.46 23.64 -78.92
CA SER A 450 1.59 24.49 -79.29
C SER A 450 2.92 24.04 -78.65
N ASP A 451 4.04 24.59 -79.13
CA ASP A 451 5.36 24.42 -78.53
C ASP A 451 5.71 25.60 -77.58
N GLN A 452 6.86 25.57 -76.92
CA GLN A 452 7.24 26.59 -75.94
C GLN A 452 7.72 27.93 -76.53
N ILE A 453 7.95 28.01 -77.84
CA ILE A 453 8.41 29.26 -78.47
C ILE A 453 7.25 30.18 -78.87
N HIS A 454 6.05 29.63 -79.03
CA HIS A 454 4.86 30.41 -79.35
C HIS A 454 4.15 30.93 -78.09
N SER A 455 3.65 32.16 -78.17
CA SER A 455 3.03 32.88 -77.05
C SER A 455 1.87 32.11 -76.40
N SER A 456 1.08 31.38 -77.20
CA SER A 456 -0.06 30.58 -76.75
C SER A 456 0.29 29.63 -75.61
N LYS A 457 1.47 28.99 -75.63
CA LYS A 457 1.96 28.10 -74.56
C LYS A 457 3.01 28.75 -73.68
N ALA A 458 3.90 29.56 -74.26
CA ALA A 458 4.96 30.23 -73.52
C ALA A 458 4.40 31.03 -72.33
N ILE A 459 3.31 31.78 -72.53
CA ILE A 459 2.68 32.59 -71.48
C ILE A 459 2.17 31.71 -70.33
N VAL A 460 1.45 30.62 -70.64
CA VAL A 460 0.81 29.76 -69.64
C VAL A 460 1.77 28.76 -68.97
N LYS A 461 2.97 28.54 -69.51
CA LYS A 461 4.00 27.67 -68.88
C LYS A 461 5.17 28.45 -68.27
N THR A 462 5.15 29.79 -68.32
CA THR A 462 6.20 30.60 -67.69
C THR A 462 6.07 30.56 -66.16
N ALA A 463 7.01 29.89 -65.49
CA ALA A 463 7.01 29.71 -64.03
C ALA A 463 7.06 31.03 -63.24
N ALA A 464 7.67 32.08 -63.80
CA ALA A 464 7.68 33.42 -63.20
C ALA A 464 6.28 34.06 -63.14
N ASN A 465 5.39 33.69 -64.06
CA ASN A 465 4.02 34.16 -64.09
C ASN A 465 3.10 33.22 -63.32
N LEU A 466 3.21 31.92 -63.60
CA LEU A 466 2.30 30.87 -63.13
C LEU A 466 3.10 29.72 -62.49
N GLY A 467 3.05 29.61 -61.17
CA GLY A 467 3.71 28.55 -60.42
C GLY A 467 3.75 28.87 -58.92
N PRO A 468 4.32 27.99 -58.07
CA PRO A 468 4.29 28.19 -56.62
C PRO A 468 4.99 29.48 -56.16
N LYS A 469 5.90 29.99 -56.99
CA LYS A 469 6.64 31.26 -56.80
C LYS A 469 6.32 32.31 -57.87
N GLY A 470 5.32 32.07 -58.72
CA GLY A 470 4.91 32.99 -59.78
C GLY A 470 4.03 34.12 -59.26
N ILE A 471 3.73 35.09 -60.13
CA ILE A 471 2.80 36.20 -59.83
C ILE A 471 1.42 35.64 -59.42
N LEU A 472 0.87 34.73 -60.22
CA LEU A 472 -0.30 33.94 -59.84
C LEU A 472 0.19 32.61 -59.27
N LYS A 473 -0.01 32.43 -57.97
CA LYS A 473 0.44 31.26 -57.23
C LYS A 473 -0.48 30.07 -57.51
N VAL A 474 0.05 29.08 -58.20
CA VAL A 474 -0.60 27.81 -58.55
C VAL A 474 0.39 26.68 -58.34
N GLU A 475 -0.07 25.45 -58.07
CA GLU A 475 0.84 24.31 -57.94
C GLU A 475 1.46 23.97 -59.29
N SER A 476 0.60 23.81 -60.29
CA SER A 476 0.98 23.61 -61.68
C SER A 476 -0.12 24.11 -62.62
N ILE A 477 0.27 24.31 -63.88
CA ILE A 477 -0.64 24.48 -65.02
C ILE A 477 -0.57 23.21 -65.86
N GLU A 478 -1.68 22.47 -65.91
CA GLU A 478 -1.84 21.31 -66.77
C GLU A 478 -2.61 21.70 -68.03
N LEU A 479 -2.06 21.34 -69.18
CA LEU A 479 -2.65 21.68 -70.47
C LEU A 479 -3.30 20.43 -71.05
N VAL A 480 -4.55 20.58 -71.47
CA VAL A 480 -5.34 19.50 -72.08
C VAL A 480 -5.72 19.91 -73.49
N ASP A 481 -5.38 19.08 -74.47
CA ASP A 481 -5.71 19.34 -75.87
C ASP A 481 -7.13 18.86 -76.17
N GLY A 482 -8.03 19.79 -76.44
CA GLY A 482 -9.40 19.51 -76.85
C GLY A 482 -9.61 19.54 -78.36
N GLU A 483 -8.59 19.88 -79.15
CA GLU A 483 -8.64 20.01 -80.61
C GLU A 483 -9.92 20.76 -81.09
N GLY A 484 -10.69 20.14 -81.96
CA GLY A 484 -11.97 20.62 -82.48
C GLY A 484 -13.20 20.11 -81.71
N SER A 485 -13.07 19.66 -80.45
CA SER A 485 -14.18 19.05 -79.69
C SER A 485 -15.42 19.94 -79.61
N LYS A 486 -16.61 19.36 -79.84
CA LYS A 486 -17.91 20.06 -79.78
C LYS A 486 -18.98 19.23 -79.07
N GLY A 487 -20.12 19.84 -78.81
CA GLY A 487 -21.32 19.22 -78.25
C GLY A 487 -21.04 18.36 -77.01
N VAL A 488 -21.63 17.18 -76.96
CA VAL A 488 -21.50 16.24 -75.82
C VAL A 488 -20.04 15.90 -75.50
N TYR A 489 -19.17 15.76 -76.52
CA TYR A 489 -17.75 15.46 -76.31
C TYR A 489 -17.06 16.59 -75.55
N LEU A 490 -17.24 17.85 -75.98
CA LEU A 490 -16.67 19.00 -75.27
C LEU A 490 -17.15 19.08 -73.82
N LYS A 491 -18.46 18.90 -73.59
CA LYS A 491 -19.04 18.92 -72.24
C LYS A 491 -18.42 17.84 -71.34
N ASN A 492 -18.31 16.61 -71.84
CA ASN A 492 -17.70 15.51 -71.11
C ASN A 492 -16.21 15.75 -70.88
N PHE A 493 -15.51 16.32 -71.85
CA PHE A 493 -14.08 16.61 -71.75
C PHE A 493 -13.80 17.65 -70.66
N ILE A 494 -14.61 18.71 -70.58
CA ILE A 494 -14.56 19.71 -69.51
C ILE A 494 -14.76 19.07 -68.13
N ASN A 495 -15.76 18.18 -68.02
CA ASN A 495 -16.10 17.53 -66.75
C ASN A 495 -15.04 16.54 -66.29
N ASN A 496 -14.62 15.64 -67.19
CA ASN A 496 -13.72 14.53 -66.87
C ASN A 496 -12.32 15.05 -66.53
N ASN A 497 -11.85 16.08 -67.22
CA ASN A 497 -10.55 16.70 -66.96
C ASN A 497 -10.60 17.82 -65.92
N LYS A 498 -11.77 18.08 -65.30
CA LYS A 498 -11.95 19.13 -64.28
C LYS A 498 -11.35 20.48 -64.72
N ILE A 499 -11.70 20.90 -65.93
CA ILE A 499 -11.14 22.09 -66.57
C ILE A 499 -11.51 23.35 -65.77
N ASP A 500 -10.53 24.26 -65.65
CA ASP A 500 -10.65 25.54 -64.96
C ASP A 500 -10.67 26.73 -65.91
N VAL A 501 -9.85 26.64 -66.97
CA VAL A 501 -9.70 27.68 -67.98
C VAL A 501 -9.84 27.04 -69.36
N ILE A 502 -10.56 27.68 -70.27
CA ILE A 502 -10.65 27.30 -71.67
C ILE A 502 -10.01 28.41 -72.51
N VAL A 503 -9.05 28.07 -73.36
CA VAL A 503 -8.42 28.97 -74.32
C VAL A 503 -8.82 28.55 -75.73
N ILE A 504 -9.58 29.40 -76.41
CA ILE A 504 -10.06 29.16 -77.77
C ILE A 504 -9.15 29.88 -78.76
N GLY A 505 -8.41 29.10 -79.55
CA GLY A 505 -7.50 29.54 -80.60
C GLY A 505 -8.03 29.30 -82.01
N PHE A 506 -7.34 29.83 -83.02
CA PHE A 506 -7.63 29.54 -84.42
C PHE A 506 -7.30 28.08 -84.78
N ALA A 507 -8.06 27.39 -85.65
CA ALA A 507 -9.32 27.77 -86.28
C ALA A 507 -10.52 27.08 -85.58
N TYR A 508 -10.82 27.44 -84.33
CA TYR A 508 -11.95 26.83 -83.63
C TYR A 508 -13.28 27.55 -83.93
N GLY A 509 -14.19 26.91 -84.65
CA GLY A 509 -15.53 27.44 -84.95
C GLY A 509 -16.58 27.03 -83.91
N ALA A 510 -16.89 27.91 -82.95
CA ALA A 510 -17.95 27.67 -81.97
C ALA A 510 -19.36 27.82 -82.60
N ASP A 511 -20.17 26.78 -82.52
CA ASP A 511 -21.59 26.81 -82.90
C ASP A 511 -22.50 27.09 -81.69
N ASN A 512 -23.81 27.16 -81.92
CA ASN A 512 -24.81 27.48 -80.89
C ASN A 512 -24.78 26.49 -79.71
N GLU A 513 -24.37 25.23 -79.93
CA GLU A 513 -24.28 24.23 -78.86
C GLU A 513 -23.03 24.45 -78.01
N VAL A 514 -21.88 24.68 -78.66
CA VAL A 514 -20.62 25.05 -77.98
C VAL A 514 -20.80 26.31 -77.15
N ILE A 515 -21.48 27.34 -77.67
CA ILE A 515 -21.74 28.59 -76.93
C ILE A 515 -22.53 28.31 -75.66
N LYS A 516 -23.54 27.42 -75.70
CA LYS A 516 -24.31 27.03 -74.50
C LYS A 516 -23.43 26.31 -73.47
N ILE A 517 -22.51 25.45 -73.92
CA ILE A 517 -21.57 24.74 -73.03
C ILE A 517 -20.59 25.72 -72.37
N LEU A 518 -20.03 26.66 -73.14
CA LEU A 518 -19.14 27.69 -72.60
C LEU A 518 -19.87 28.62 -71.63
N ALA A 519 -21.11 29.00 -71.94
CA ALA A 519 -21.93 29.80 -71.03
C ALA A 519 -22.24 29.05 -69.72
N ASP A 520 -22.55 27.76 -69.77
CA ASP A 520 -22.70 26.90 -68.59
C ASP A 520 -21.41 26.81 -67.78
N PHE A 521 -20.27 26.62 -68.47
CA PHE A 521 -18.94 26.59 -67.85
C PHE A 521 -18.63 27.87 -67.06
N VAL A 522 -18.89 29.05 -67.64
CA VAL A 522 -18.67 30.33 -66.94
C VAL A 522 -19.70 30.54 -65.82
N LYS A 523 -21.00 30.37 -66.10
CA LYS A 523 -22.06 30.73 -65.14
C LYS A 523 -22.15 29.77 -63.96
N ASN A 524 -22.12 28.47 -64.25
CA ASN A 524 -22.42 27.42 -63.28
C ASN A 524 -21.16 26.77 -62.74
N LYS A 525 -20.12 26.56 -63.57
CA LYS A 525 -18.83 26.01 -63.11
C LYS A 525 -17.81 27.06 -62.68
N LYS A 526 -18.12 28.35 -62.85
CA LYS A 526 -17.24 29.49 -62.52
C LYS A 526 -15.88 29.41 -63.20
N GLY A 527 -15.82 28.76 -64.35
CA GLY A 527 -14.61 28.66 -65.15
C GLY A 527 -14.36 29.91 -65.98
N VAL A 528 -13.12 30.05 -66.48
CA VAL A 528 -12.69 31.20 -67.28
C VAL A 528 -12.59 30.81 -68.75
N VAL A 529 -13.12 31.63 -69.66
CA VAL A 529 -12.96 31.43 -71.11
C VAL A 529 -12.16 32.60 -71.67
N ILE A 530 -11.06 32.29 -72.36
CA ILE A 530 -10.25 33.24 -73.12
C ILE A 530 -10.46 32.93 -74.60
N HIS A 531 -11.08 33.85 -75.33
CA HIS A 531 -11.36 33.68 -76.74
C HIS A 531 -10.41 34.52 -77.59
N ALA A 532 -9.49 33.88 -78.30
CA ALA A 532 -8.48 34.50 -79.15
C ALA A 532 -8.51 33.86 -80.56
N GLN A 533 -9.43 34.30 -81.41
CA GLN A 533 -9.57 33.81 -82.80
C GLN A 533 -9.50 34.95 -83.82
N GLU A 534 -9.01 34.66 -85.03
CA GLU A 534 -8.89 35.61 -86.15
C GLU A 534 -10.03 35.50 -87.20
N ASN A 535 -11.00 34.62 -86.99
CA ASN A 535 -12.10 34.43 -87.95
C ASN A 535 -13.15 35.56 -87.86
N ASN A 536 -13.01 36.53 -88.77
CA ASN A 536 -13.95 37.54 -89.28
C ASN A 536 -14.94 38.20 -88.28
N PRO A 537 -14.86 39.53 -88.03
CA PRO A 537 -15.65 40.24 -86.99
C PRO A 537 -17.17 40.30 -87.19
N GLU A 538 -17.72 39.83 -88.30
CA GLU A 538 -19.15 40.09 -88.64
C GLU A 538 -20.17 39.13 -88.03
N LYS A 539 -19.77 38.07 -87.30
CA LYS A 539 -20.73 37.09 -86.74
C LYS A 539 -20.98 37.14 -85.23
N TYR A 540 -20.32 38.02 -84.47
CA TYR A 540 -20.41 38.03 -82.99
C TYR A 540 -20.86 39.38 -82.40
N LYS A 541 -21.55 40.23 -83.18
CA LYS A 541 -22.03 41.56 -82.73
C LYS A 541 -23.25 41.55 -81.81
N GLU A 542 -23.80 40.39 -81.47
CA GLU A 542 -24.82 40.28 -80.44
C GLU A 542 -24.19 39.53 -79.25
N TYR A 543 -24.57 39.87 -78.03
CA TYR A 543 -24.21 39.18 -76.78
C TYR A 543 -22.91 39.60 -76.05
N ALA A 544 -22.64 40.91 -75.98
CA ALA A 544 -21.93 41.50 -74.83
C ALA A 544 -22.91 41.82 -73.70
#